data_AF-A0AAN4YB46-F1
#
_entry.id   AF-A0AAN4YB46-F1
#
_cell.length_a   1.000
_cell.length_b   1.000
_cell.length_c   1.000
_cell.angle_alpha   90.00
_cell.angle_beta   90.00
_cell.angle_gamma   90.00
#
_symmetry.space_group_name_H-M   'P 1'
#
loop_
_entity.id
_entity.type
_entity.pdbx_description
1 polymer ?
#
loop_
_entity_poly.entity_id
_entity_poly.type
_entity_poly.pdbx_seq_one_letter_code
_entity_poly.pdbx_strand_id
1 'polypeptide(L)'
;MELRLLETQEILSKLGKDIIATVPQALGVISSASEIGPVIDVSSSINGSAGYMMTWPLYTAGKSSAMESEARKWIIQRLQDFGHNAGITLALQLVEDIIRIDQCAN
;
A
#
# COMPACT_ATOMS: atom_id res chain seq x y z
N MET A 1 8.80 24.48 -17.97
CA MET A 1 7.79 23.39 -17.99
C MET A 1 8.37 22.12 -17.38
N GLU A 2 9.59 21.73 -17.74
CA GLU A 2 10.32 20.60 -17.13
C GLU A 2 10.47 20.67 -15.61
N LEU A 3 10.84 21.83 -15.04
CA LEU A 3 11.04 21.95 -13.58
C LEU A 3 9.79 21.54 -12.79
N ARG A 4 8.60 22.00 -13.21
CA ARG A 4 7.33 21.65 -12.55
C ARG A 4 7.00 20.17 -12.69
N LEU A 5 7.40 19.53 -13.78
CA LEU A 5 7.20 18.11 -14.00
C LEU A 5 8.07 17.29 -13.04
N LEU A 6 9.36 17.66 -12.91
CA LEU A 6 10.28 17.03 -11.96
C LEU A 6 9.80 17.21 -10.51
N GLU A 7 9.40 18.43 -10.13
CA GLU A 7 8.82 18.71 -8.81
C GLU A 7 7.56 17.86 -8.55
N THR A 8 6.69 17.73 -9.55
CA THR A 8 5.47 16.91 -9.42
C THR A 8 5.82 15.43 -9.24
N GLN A 9 6.79 14.92 -10.00
CA GLN A 9 7.26 13.54 -9.84
C GLN A 9 7.84 13.29 -8.44
N GLU A 10 8.66 14.22 -7.93
CA GLU A 10 9.22 14.12 -6.59
C GLU A 10 8.12 14.10 -5.51
N ILE A 11 7.14 15.01 -5.60
CA ILE A 11 6.00 15.07 -4.68
C ILE A 11 5.20 13.77 -4.71
N LEU A 12 4.90 13.24 -5.90
CA LEU A 12 4.15 11.99 -6.05
C LEU A 12 4.93 10.78 -5.53
N SER A 13 6.25 10.74 -5.76
CA SER A 13 7.12 9.69 -5.23
C SER A 13 7.12 9.71 -3.70
N LYS A 14 7.28 10.90 -3.11
CA LYS A 14 7.25 11.09 -1.65
C LYS A 14 5.89 10.70 -1.07
N LEU A 15 4.79 11.15 -1.65
CA LEU A 15 3.44 10.80 -1.22
C LEU A 15 3.24 9.28 -1.22
N GLY A 16 3.72 8.59 -2.26
CA GLY A 16 3.65 7.14 -2.33
C GLY A 16 4.42 6.45 -1.19
N LYS A 17 5.62 6.94 -0.86
CA LYS A 17 6.42 6.45 0.27
C LYS A 17 5.73 6.71 1.61
N ASP A 18 5.13 7.90 1.78
CA ASP A 18 4.37 8.25 2.97
C ASP A 18 3.16 7.31 3.15
N ILE A 19 2.44 6.98 2.07
CA ILE A 19 1.34 6.00 2.09
C ILE A 19 1.85 4.63 2.57
N ILE A 20 2.94 4.10 1.98
CA ILE A 20 3.53 2.82 2.40
C ILE A 20 3.89 2.83 3.89
N ALA A 21 4.46 3.94 4.37
CA ALA A 21 4.89 4.09 5.75
C ALA A 21 3.73 4.06 6.77
N THR A 22 2.49 4.34 6.35
CA THR A 22 1.30 4.27 7.23
C THR A 22 0.69 2.87 7.34
N VAL A 23 1.05 1.95 6.44
CA VAL A 23 0.42 0.62 6.37
C VAL A 23 0.60 -0.19 7.66
N PRO A 24 1.78 -0.27 8.29
CA PRO A 24 1.94 -1.06 9.53
C PRO A 24 1.03 -0.59 10.67
N GLN A 25 0.88 0.73 10.84
CA GLN A 25 0.03 1.33 11.86
C GLN A 25 -1.45 1.10 11.52
N ALA A 26 -1.85 1.28 10.26
CA ALA A 26 -3.21 1.02 9.81
C ALA A 26 -3.62 -0.44 10.05
N LEU A 27 -2.69 -1.38 9.84
CA LEU A 27 -2.91 -2.81 10.07
C LEU A 27 -2.79 -3.22 11.56
N GLY A 28 -2.49 -2.29 12.47
CA GLY A 28 -2.31 -2.59 13.89
C GLY A 28 -1.06 -3.40 14.21
N VAL A 29 -0.08 -3.49 13.29
CA VAL A 29 1.21 -4.17 13.51
C VAL A 29 2.07 -3.40 14.51
N ILE A 30 1.92 -2.07 14.54
CA ILE A 30 2.57 -1.19 15.50
C ILE A 30 1.47 -0.64 16.40
N SER A 31 1.37 -1.16 17.62
CA SER A 31 0.52 -0.55 18.65
C SER A 31 1.21 0.71 19.19
N SER A 32 0.50 1.83 19.19
CA SER A 32 0.90 2.99 19.99
C SER A 32 1.02 2.56 21.45
N ALA A 33 2.17 2.80 22.08
CA ALA A 33 2.52 2.36 23.44
C ALA A 33 1.62 2.92 24.58
N SER A 34 0.44 3.45 24.26
CA SER A 34 -0.48 4.12 25.20
C SER A 34 -1.69 3.28 25.59
N GLU A 35 -1.93 2.11 24.99
CA GLU A 35 -3.09 1.28 25.33
C GLU A 35 -2.68 0.06 26.17
N ILE A 36 -2.69 0.25 27.49
CA ILE A 36 -2.82 -0.85 28.46
C ILE A 36 -4.29 -1.29 28.43
N GLY A 37 -4.69 -1.96 27.35
CA GLY A 37 -5.98 -2.64 27.18
C GLY A 37 -5.78 -4.15 27.07
N PRO A 38 -6.82 -4.98 27.27
CA PRO A 38 -6.65 -6.43 27.32
C PRO A 38 -6.05 -6.90 26.01
N VAL A 39 -4.99 -7.69 26.11
CA VAL A 39 -4.25 -8.30 25.01
C VAL A 39 -5.26 -9.01 24.11
N ILE A 40 -5.65 -8.35 23.02
CA ILE A 40 -6.38 -8.99 21.94
C ILE A 40 -5.42 -10.02 21.38
N ASP A 41 -5.79 -11.29 21.48
CA ASP A 41 -5.02 -12.41 20.97
C ASP A 41 -4.72 -12.19 19.48
N VAL A 42 -3.48 -11.78 19.18
CA VAL A 42 -2.98 -11.46 17.84
C VAL A 42 -2.64 -12.78 17.14
N SER A 43 -3.64 -13.63 16.91
CA SER A 43 -3.62 -14.56 15.78
C SER A 43 -4.00 -13.75 14.52
N SER A 44 -3.13 -12.82 14.15
CA SER A 44 -3.41 -11.71 13.21
C SER A 44 -3.65 -12.19 11.78
N SER A 45 -4.88 -12.58 11.49
CA SER A 45 -5.46 -12.34 10.17
C SER A 45 -5.46 -10.83 9.94
N ILE A 46 -4.96 -10.37 8.79
CA ILE A 46 -5.08 -8.98 8.35
C ILE A 46 -6.50 -8.51 8.65
N ASN A 47 -6.66 -7.50 9.52
CA ASN A 47 -7.96 -6.95 9.83
C ASN A 47 -8.61 -6.48 8.52
N GLY A 48 -9.67 -7.16 8.09
CA GLY A 48 -10.29 -6.92 6.78
C GLY A 48 -10.70 -5.46 6.57
N SER A 49 -11.12 -4.76 7.63
CA SER A 49 -11.45 -3.33 7.56
C SER A 49 -10.22 -2.45 7.30
N ALA A 50 -9.11 -2.73 7.98
CA ALA A 50 -7.84 -2.03 7.77
C ALA A 50 -7.26 -2.32 6.37
N GLY A 51 -7.31 -3.58 5.93
CA GLY A 51 -6.91 -3.95 4.57
C GLY A 51 -7.75 -3.23 3.51
N TYR A 52 -9.07 -3.15 3.72
CA TYR A 52 -9.97 -2.46 2.79
C TYR A 52 -9.67 -0.96 2.74
N MET A 53 -9.47 -0.33 3.90
CA MET A 53 -9.10 1.09 4.01
C MET A 53 -7.79 1.40 3.27
N MET A 54 -6.81 0.49 3.33
CA MET A 54 -5.50 0.67 2.69
C MET A 54 -5.47 0.31 1.20
N THR A 55 -6.51 -0.34 0.67
CA THR A 55 -6.53 -0.80 -0.73
C THR A 55 -6.40 0.35 -1.73
N TRP A 56 -7.19 1.42 -1.59
CA TRP A 56 -7.16 2.57 -2.51
C TRP A 56 -5.89 3.43 -2.43
N PRO A 57 -5.39 3.79 -1.23
CA PRO A 57 -4.12 4.50 -1.10
C PRO A 57 -2.96 3.73 -1.75
N LEU A 58 -2.88 2.42 -1.49
CA LEU A 58 -1.84 1.58 -2.08
C LEU A 58 -1.98 1.45 -3.59
N TYR A 59 -3.20 1.26 -4.09
CA TYR A 59 -3.43 1.22 -5.54
C TYR A 59 -2.99 2.53 -6.22
N THR A 60 -3.36 3.67 -5.63
CA THR A 60 -3.01 5.00 -6.15
C THR A 60 -1.49 5.20 -6.17
N ALA A 61 -0.82 4.82 -5.09
CA ALA A 61 0.64 4.90 -5.00
C ALA A 61 1.32 3.97 -6.02
N GLY A 62 0.87 2.72 -6.15
CA GLY A 62 1.50 1.73 -7.02
C GLY A 62 1.31 2.02 -8.51
N LYS A 63 0.16 2.60 -8.89
CA LYS A 63 -0.13 3.02 -10.27
C LYS A 63 0.67 4.25 -10.71
N SER A 64 1.21 5.02 -9.78
CA SER A 64 1.99 6.22 -10.09
C SER A 64 3.26 5.88 -10.88
N SER A 65 3.49 6.61 -11.97
CA SER A 65 4.74 6.51 -12.75
C SER A 65 5.95 7.02 -11.98
N ALA A 66 5.75 7.85 -10.96
CA ALA A 66 6.80 8.35 -10.08
C ALA A 66 7.21 7.36 -8.98
N MET A 67 6.52 6.21 -8.89
CA MET A 67 6.84 5.18 -7.91
C MET A 67 8.06 4.36 -8.36
N GLU A 68 8.99 4.15 -7.43
CA GLU A 68 10.18 3.31 -7.63
C GLU A 68 9.80 1.83 -7.74
N SER A 69 10.56 1.05 -8.53
CA SER A 69 10.23 -0.36 -8.81
C SER A 69 10.12 -1.21 -7.54
N GLU A 70 11.05 -1.09 -6.60
CA GLU A 70 11.01 -1.88 -5.36
C GLU A 70 9.81 -1.51 -4.46
N ALA A 71 9.48 -0.23 -4.36
CA ALA A 71 8.29 0.21 -3.65
C ALA A 71 6.99 -0.26 -4.36
N ARG A 72 6.97 -0.27 -5.69
CA ARG A 72 5.84 -0.80 -6.46
C ARG A 72 5.67 -2.31 -6.27
N LYS A 73 6.75 -3.10 -6.28
CA LYS A 73 6.73 -4.54 -5.98
C LYS A 73 6.20 -4.82 -4.58
N TRP A 74 6.62 -4.02 -3.60
CA TRP A 74 6.10 -4.11 -2.24
C TRP A 74 4.59 -3.87 -2.19
N ILE A 75 4.10 -2.85 -2.91
CA ILE A 75 2.66 -2.54 -3.02
C ILE A 75 1.91 -3.71 -3.68
N ILE A 76 2.46 -4.29 -4.76
CA ILE A 76 1.87 -5.44 -5.44
C ILE A 76 1.68 -6.60 -4.47
N GLN A 77 2.74 -6.98 -3.76
CA GLN A 77 2.67 -8.06 -2.78
C GLN A 77 1.62 -7.77 -1.71
N ARG A 78 1.58 -6.52 -1.20
CA ARG A 78 0.64 -6.15 -0.13
C ARG A 78 -0.82 -6.20 -0.56
N LEU A 79 -1.13 -5.77 -1.79
CA LEU A 79 -2.48 -5.87 -2.35
C LEU A 79 -2.88 -7.34 -2.62
N GLN A 80 -1.93 -8.17 -3.05
CA GLN A 80 -2.16 -9.61 -3.15
C GLN A 80 -2.44 -10.24 -1.78
N ASP A 81 -1.71 -9.85 -0.74
CA ASP A 81 -1.96 -10.34 0.63
C ASP A 81 -3.36 -9.93 1.12
N PHE A 82 -3.80 -8.70 0.85
CA PHE A 82 -5.16 -8.25 1.17
C PHE A 82 -6.23 -9.07 0.45
N GLY A 83 -6.00 -9.38 -0.82
CA GLY A 83 -6.88 -10.22 -1.61
C GLY A 83 -7.00 -11.65 -1.08
N HIS A 84 -5.86 -12.32 -0.92
CA HIS A 84 -5.83 -13.74 -0.57
C HIS A 84 -6.12 -14.00 0.91
N ASN A 85 -5.58 -13.17 1.83
CA ASN A 85 -5.62 -13.44 3.26
C ASN A 85 -6.79 -12.73 3.97
N ALA A 86 -7.24 -11.59 3.46
CA ALA A 86 -8.38 -10.84 4.03
C ALA A 86 -9.66 -10.94 3.18
N GLY A 87 -9.63 -11.67 2.06
CA GLY A 87 -10.79 -11.84 1.17
C GLY A 87 -11.20 -10.58 0.42
N ILE A 88 -10.31 -9.60 0.26
CA ILE A 88 -10.59 -8.34 -0.42
C ILE A 88 -10.37 -8.52 -1.93
N THR A 89 -11.31 -9.18 -2.60
CA THR A 89 -11.19 -9.51 -4.04
C THR A 89 -10.90 -8.28 -4.93
N LEU A 90 -11.43 -7.11 -4.54
CA LEU A 90 -11.13 -5.86 -5.24
C LEU A 90 -9.63 -5.54 -5.29
N ALA A 91 -8.86 -5.87 -4.25
CA ALA A 91 -7.41 -5.65 -4.23
C ALA A 91 -6.69 -6.49 -5.30
N LEU A 92 -7.17 -7.71 -5.58
CA LEU A 92 -6.63 -8.55 -6.65
C LEU A 92 -6.91 -7.97 -8.04
N GLN A 93 -8.12 -7.44 -8.25
CA GLN A 93 -8.47 -6.80 -9.52
C GLN A 93 -7.63 -5.54 -9.77
N LEU A 94 -7.40 -4.76 -8.72
CA LEU A 94 -6.62 -3.53 -8.80
C LEU A 94 -5.11 -3.80 -8.99
N VAL A 95 -4.56 -4.87 -8.40
CA VAL A 95 -3.12 -5.13 -8.51
C VAL A 95 -2.69 -5.57 -9.91
N GLU A 96 -3.57 -6.20 -10.69
CA GLU A 96 -3.31 -6.58 -12.09
C GLU A 96 -2.90 -5.37 -12.95
N ASP A 97 -3.56 -4.23 -12.74
CA ASP A 97 -3.24 -2.97 -13.42
C ASP A 97 -1.82 -2.50 -13.12
N ILE A 98 -1.39 -2.62 -11.86
CA ILE A 98 -0.05 -2.18 -11.41
C ILE A 98 1.03 -3.13 -11.94
N ILE A 99 0.77 -4.43 -11.94
CA ILE A 99 1.68 -5.45 -12.50
C ILE A 99 1.94 -5.15 -13.98
N ARG A 100 0.89 -4.85 -14.75
CA ARG A 100 1.03 -4.50 -16.16
C ARG A 100 1.90 -3.25 -16.36
N ILE A 101 1.72 -2.22 -15.52
CA ILE A 101 2.56 -1.01 -15.57
C ILE A 101 4.02 -1.33 -15.25
N ASP A 102 4.27 -2.17 -14.24
CA ASP A 102 5.64 -2.55 -13.85
C ASP A 102 6.37 -3.33 -14.95
N GLN A 103 5.65 -4.21 -15.65
CA GLN A 103 6.19 -4.94 -16.80
C GLN A 103 6.49 -4.04 -18.00
N CYS A 104 5.75 -2.94 -18.18
CA CYS A 104 6.02 -1.98 -19.26
C CYS A 104 7.11 -0.96 -18.93
N ALA A 105 7.47 -0.82 -17.65
CA ALA A 105 8.49 0.14 -17.19
C ALA A 105 9.91 -0.46 -17.10
N ASN A 106 10.03 -1.79 -17.17
CA ASN A 106 11.29 -2.54 -17.22
C ASN A 106 11.57 -3.04 -18.64
#